data_AF-A0A947YE66-F1
#
_entry.id   AF-A0A947YE66-F1
#
_cell.length_a   1.000
_cell.length_b   1.000
_cell.length_c   1.000
_cell.angle_alpha   90.00
_cell.angle_beta   90.00
_cell.angle_gamma   90.00
#
_symmetry.space_group_name_H-M   'P 1'
#
loop_
_entity.id
_entity.type
_entity.pdbx_description
1 polymer ?
#
loop_
_entity_poly.entity_id
_entity_poly.type
_entity_poly.pdbx_seq_one_letter_code
_entity_poly.pdbx_strand_id
1 'polypeptide(L)' 'KTPLSSGHDQHENIGQGEIGKVGLSNFINHPKLNHLPIILETPGQNKSGPDLKNIQATHALLK' A
#
# COMPACT_ATOMS: atom_id res chain seq x y z
N LYS A 1 -10.29 7.43 2.09
CA LYS A 1 -10.73 6.07 1.70
C LYS A 1 -11.89 6.19 0.75
N THR A 2 -11.89 5.40 -0.30
CA THR A 2 -12.93 5.46 -1.34
C THR A 2 -13.42 4.04 -1.64
N PRO A 3 -14.74 3.84 -1.80
CA PRO A 3 -15.27 2.53 -2.13
C PRO A 3 -14.84 2.10 -3.54
N LEU A 4 -14.93 0.79 -3.79
CA LEU A 4 -14.71 0.22 -5.12
C LEU A 4 -15.62 0.89 -6.16
N SER A 5 -15.10 1.11 -7.36
CA SER A 5 -15.80 1.78 -8.48
C SER A 5 -16.19 3.24 -8.23
N SER A 6 -15.54 3.92 -7.28
CA SER A 6 -15.77 5.35 -7.01
C SER A 6 -15.18 6.31 -8.05
N GLY A 7 -14.25 5.85 -8.91
CA GLY A 7 -13.57 6.71 -9.89
C GLY A 7 -12.63 7.76 -9.28
N HIS A 8 -12.31 7.65 -7.99
CA HIS A 8 -11.42 8.57 -7.29
C HIS A 8 -10.03 7.96 -7.13
N ASP A 9 -9.01 8.73 -7.50
CA ASP A 9 -7.61 8.42 -7.23
C ASP A 9 -7.19 8.97 -5.86
N GLN A 10 -7.58 8.26 -4.80
CA GLN A 10 -7.26 8.65 -3.42
C GLN A 10 -6.39 7.58 -2.74
N HIS A 11 -5.10 7.90 -2.59
CA HIS A 11 -4.14 7.04 -1.89
C HIS A 11 -4.35 7.07 -0.37
N GLU A 12 -4.08 5.94 0.28
CA GLU A 12 -4.11 5.75 1.73
C GLU A 12 -2.81 5.11 2.21
N ASN A 13 -2.50 5.26 3.50
CA ASN A 13 -1.36 4.57 4.10
C ASN A 13 -1.56 3.04 4.05
N ILE A 14 -0.44 2.31 4.13
CA ILE A 14 -0.40 0.86 3.94
C ILE A 14 -1.37 0.14 4.89
N GLY A 15 -2.32 -0.57 4.30
CA GLY A 15 -3.35 -1.33 5.01
C GLY A 15 -4.47 -0.50 5.64
N GLN A 16 -4.51 0.83 5.46
CA GLN A 16 -5.54 1.71 6.01
C GLN A 16 -6.69 1.99 5.03
N GLY A 17 -6.47 1.80 3.72
CA GLY A 17 -7.51 1.91 2.69
C GLY A 17 -8.40 0.66 2.54
N GLU A 18 -9.32 0.71 1.57
CA GLU A 18 -10.30 -0.36 1.30
C GLU A 18 -9.68 -1.64 0.71
N ILE A 19 -8.53 -1.56 0.03
CA ILE A 19 -7.78 -2.77 -0.43
C ILE A 19 -7.34 -3.62 0.79
N GLY A 20 -7.04 -2.96 1.91
CA GLY A 20 -6.64 -3.59 3.16
C GLY A 20 -5.29 -4.33 3.11
N LYS A 21 -4.88 -4.86 4.26
CA LYS A 21 -3.60 -5.58 4.41
C LYS A 21 -3.55 -6.88 3.61
N VAL A 22 -4.67 -7.60 3.53
CA VAL A 22 -4.74 -8.90 2.83
C VAL A 22 -4.56 -8.72 1.33
N GLY A 23 -5.28 -7.77 0.73
CA GLY A 23 -5.16 -7.46 -0.70
C GLY A 23 -3.74 -7.02 -1.07
N LEU A 24 -3.17 -6.10 -0.27
CA LEU A 24 -1.79 -5.65 -0.47
C LEU A 24 -0.76 -6.77 -0.30
N SER A 25 -0.89 -7.62 0.72
CA SER A 25 0.01 -8.77 0.92
C SER A 25 -0.05 -9.75 -0.25
N ASN A 26 -1.24 -10.01 -0.81
CA ASN A 26 -1.36 -10.87 -2.00
C ASN A 26 -0.68 -10.27 -3.23
N PHE A 27 -0.80 -8.96 -3.44
CA PHE A 27 -0.15 -8.25 -4.55
C PHE A 27 1.38 -8.28 -4.41
N ILE A 28 1.91 -7.86 -3.25
CA ILE A 28 3.35 -7.73 -2.98
C ILE A 28 4.07 -9.08 -3.12
N ASN A 29 3.44 -10.16 -2.67
CA ASN A 29 4.03 -11.51 -2.72
C ASN A 29 3.64 -12.29 -3.97
N HIS A 30 3.00 -11.67 -4.96
CA HIS A 30 2.57 -12.38 -6.15
C HIS A 30 3.81 -12.91 -6.92
N PRO A 31 3.89 -14.22 -7.27
CA PRO A 31 5.11 -14.82 -7.84
C PRO A 31 5.63 -14.16 -9.13
N LYS A 32 4.73 -13.53 -9.89
CA LYS A 32 5.08 -12.79 -11.12
C LYS A 32 5.55 -11.35 -10.88
N LEU A 33 5.39 -10.81 -9.67
CA LEU A 33 5.64 -9.40 -9.37
C LEU A 33 6.65 -9.19 -8.25
N ASN A 34 6.88 -10.18 -7.38
CA ASN A 34 7.73 -10.05 -6.18
C ASN A 34 9.21 -9.74 -6.45
N HIS A 35 9.68 -9.86 -7.69
CA HIS A 35 11.02 -9.49 -8.11
C HIS A 35 11.14 -8.01 -8.55
N LEU A 36 10.01 -7.32 -8.71
CA LEU A 36 9.96 -5.93 -9.14
C LEU A 36 10.11 -4.98 -7.94
N PRO A 37 10.69 -3.79 -8.13
CA PRO A 37 10.72 -2.77 -7.10
C PRO A 37 9.30 -2.30 -6.76
N ILE A 38 9.05 -2.07 -5.48
CA ILE A 38 7.80 -1.50 -4.98
C ILE A 38 8.06 -0.03 -4.62
N ILE A 39 7.33 0.88 -5.26
CA ILE A 39 7.35 2.31 -4.97
C ILE A 39 6.10 2.66 -4.19
N LEU A 40 6.27 3.37 -3.07
CA LEU A 40 5.14 3.84 -2.25
C LEU A 40 4.85 5.30 -2.60
N GLU A 41 3.59 5.59 -2.92
CA GLU A 41 3.07 6.95 -3.12
C GLU A 41 1.99 7.26 -2.05
N THR A 42 2.20 6.74 -0.85
CA THR A 42 1.29 6.93 0.28
C THR A 42 1.37 8.36 0.81
N PRO A 43 0.28 8.92 1.35
CA PRO A 43 0.29 10.27 1.94
C PRO A 43 1.25 10.40 3.13
N GLY A 44 1.49 9.31 3.88
CA GLY A 44 2.30 9.30 5.10
C GLY A 44 1.76 10.16 6.22
N GLN A 45 2.56 10.33 7.27
CA GLN A 45 2.18 11.16 8.41
C GLN A 45 2.06 12.63 7.99
N ASN A 46 0.96 13.28 8.40
CA ASN A 46 0.66 14.68 8.11
C ASN A 46 0.65 15.06 6.61
N LYS A 47 0.46 14.07 5.72
CA LYS A 47 0.50 14.25 4.26
C LYS A 47 1.86 14.73 3.73
N SER A 48 2.94 14.43 4.44
CA SER A 48 4.31 14.79 4.02
C SER A 48 4.91 13.82 2.99
N GLY A 49 4.14 12.85 2.50
CA GLY A 49 4.59 11.80 1.59
C GLY A 49 5.03 10.54 2.31
N PRO A 50 5.51 9.52 1.57
CA PRO A 50 5.90 8.23 2.11
C PRO A 50 6.93 8.34 3.23
N ASP A 51 6.73 7.58 4.31
CA ASP A 51 7.56 7.62 5.51
C ASP A 51 8.05 6.22 5.93
N LEU A 52 8.96 6.20 6.92
CA LEU A 52 9.51 4.95 7.45
C LEU A 52 8.43 4.02 7.99
N LYS A 53 7.33 4.56 8.53
CA LYS A 53 6.22 3.75 9.06
C LYS A 53 5.54 2.98 7.93
N ASN A 54 5.30 3.60 6.78
CA ASN A 54 4.74 2.90 5.62
C ASN A 54 5.72 1.89 5.02
N ILE A 55 7.03 2.18 5.01
CA ILE A 55 8.05 1.19 4.60
C ILE A 55 8.02 -0.03 5.52
N GLN A 56 8.06 0.18 6.84
CA GLN A 56 7.98 -0.91 7.82
C GLN A 56 6.67 -1.69 7.71
N ALA A 57 5.54 -1.01 7.50
CA ALA A 57 4.25 -1.66 7.29
C ALA A 57 4.25 -2.53 6.03
N THR A 58 4.85 -2.06 4.92
CA THR A 58 5.02 -2.85 3.70
C THR A 58 5.90 -4.08 3.93
N HIS A 59 7.04 -3.94 4.63
CA HIS A 59 7.91 -5.07 4.96
C HIS A 59 7.19 -6.13 5.81
N ALA A 60 6.32 -5.72 6.73
CA ALA A 60 5.53 -6.63 7.55
C ALA A 60 4.49 -7.44 6.75
N LEU A 61 4.24 -7.11 5.47
CA LEU A 61 3.34 -7.85 4.58
C LEU A 61 4.06 -8.89 3.72
N LEU A 62 5.40 -8.91 3.71
CA LEU A 62 6.21 -9.90 2.99
C LEU A 62 6.11 -11.28 3.64
N LYS A 63 6.15 -12.33 2.81
CA LYS A 63 6.07 -13.74 3.22
C LYS A 63 7.37 -14.48 2.93
#